data_AF-A0A7X1HAT5-F1
#
_entry.id   AF-A0A7X1HAT5-F1
#
_cell.length_a   1.000
_cell.length_b   1.000
_cell.length_c   1.000
_cell.angle_alpha   90.00
_cell.angle_beta   90.00
_cell.angle_gamma   90.00
#
_symmetry.space_group_name_H-M   'P 1'
#
loop_
_entity.id
_entity.type
_entity.pdbx_description
1 polymer ?
#
loop_
_entity_poly.entity_id
_entity_poly.type
_entity_poly.pdbx_seq_one_letter_code
_entity_poly.pdbx_strand_id
1 'polypeptide(L)'
;MRKIKDRIYWMGSVDWDCRLFDSLIPLPDGTSYNAYLIEGSEKTVLLDTVDPPMADELMAQLEGVAKIDYVVSQHAEQDHSGTIPRVLEKYPDAKLISTPKAKGMLIDLLKIPDEIFITVDDGETLSLGERPWKHSRV
;
A
#
# COMPACT_ATOMS: atom_id res chain seq x y z
N MET A 1 -5.23 -8.62 10.34
CA MET A 1 -5.76 -8.94 8.99
C MET A 1 -7.20 -9.46 9.09
N ARG A 2 -8.09 -9.03 8.18
CA ARG A 2 -9.49 -9.50 8.11
C ARG A 2 -9.79 -9.96 6.68
N LYS A 3 -10.28 -11.18 6.50
CA LYS A 3 -10.73 -11.68 5.19
C LYS A 3 -11.95 -10.89 4.72
N ILE A 4 -11.87 -10.26 3.55
CA ILE A 4 -12.98 -9.55 2.89
C ILE A 4 -13.63 -10.46 1.85
N LYS A 5 -12.81 -11.12 1.04
CA LYS A 5 -13.21 -12.11 0.05
C LYS A 5 -12.16 -13.21 0.00
N ASP A 6 -12.43 -14.27 -0.75
CA ASP A 6 -11.39 -15.26 -1.03
C ASP A 6 -10.13 -14.60 -1.59
N ARG A 7 -9.00 -14.83 -0.90
CA ARG A 7 -7.68 -14.26 -1.20
C ARG A 7 -7.58 -12.74 -1.22
N ILE A 8 -8.53 -12.04 -0.58
CA ILE A 8 -8.50 -10.58 -0.42
C ILE A 8 -8.71 -10.26 1.05
N TYR A 9 -7.76 -9.58 1.63
CA TYR A 9 -7.73 -9.26 3.05
C TYR A 9 -7.58 -7.76 3.24
N TRP A 10 -8.36 -7.23 4.18
CA TRP A 10 -8.13 -5.92 4.74
C TRP A 10 -7.02 -5.99 5.79
N MET A 11 -6.14 -5.01 5.71
CA MET A 11 -5.02 -4.74 6.60
C MET A 11 -4.99 -3.24 6.92
N GLY A 12 -4.07 -2.85 7.80
CA GLY A 12 -3.86 -1.48 8.22
C GLY A 12 -4.28 -1.26 9.66
N SER A 13 -4.83 -0.08 9.96
CA SER A 13 -5.10 0.34 11.33
C SER A 13 -6.33 1.23 11.45
N VAL A 14 -6.95 1.20 12.62
CA VAL A 14 -7.98 2.16 13.01
C VAL A 14 -7.39 3.07 14.08
N ASP A 15 -7.25 4.34 13.75
CA ASP A 15 -6.75 5.37 14.66
C ASP A 15 -7.92 6.10 15.30
N TRP A 16 -8.36 5.57 16.44
CA TRP A 16 -9.39 6.18 17.28
C TRP A 16 -8.92 7.45 17.99
N ASP A 17 -7.62 7.72 18.02
CA ASP A 17 -7.01 8.84 18.74
C ASP A 17 -6.69 10.03 17.81
N CYS A 18 -6.73 9.83 16.50
CA CYS A 18 -6.65 10.92 15.53
C CYS A 18 -7.76 11.94 15.77
N ARG A 19 -7.38 13.22 15.92
CA ARG A 19 -8.33 14.33 16.14
C ARG A 19 -8.36 15.32 14.99
N LEU A 20 -7.36 15.29 14.11
CA LEU A 20 -7.23 16.22 13.00
C LEU A 20 -6.72 15.46 11.77
N PHE A 21 -7.51 15.45 10.70
CA PHE A 21 -7.04 15.06 9.38
C PHE A 21 -6.27 16.23 8.77
N ASP A 22 -5.07 15.92 8.26
CA ASP A 22 -4.18 16.90 7.62
C ASP A 22 -3.87 18.13 8.50
N SER A 23 -3.90 17.94 9.83
CA SER A 23 -3.79 19.01 10.84
C SER A 23 -4.84 20.13 10.74
N LEU A 24 -5.91 19.94 9.97
CA LEU A 24 -6.88 20.99 9.64
C LEU A 24 -8.33 20.59 9.91
N ILE A 25 -8.73 19.38 9.53
CA ILE A 25 -10.14 18.95 9.57
C ILE A 25 -10.40 18.11 10.82
N PRO A 26 -11.33 18.48 11.70
CA PRO A 26 -11.63 17.70 12.91
C PRO A 26 -12.11 16.28 12.61
N LEU A 27 -11.59 15.32 13.37
CA LEU A 27 -11.98 13.91 13.35
C LEU A 27 -12.47 13.49 14.75
N PRO A 28 -13.73 13.79 15.12
CA PRO A 28 -14.25 13.44 16.44
C PRO A 28 -14.32 11.92 16.68
N ASP A 29 -14.48 11.15 15.61
CA ASP A 29 -14.63 9.69 15.65
C ASP A 29 -13.37 8.93 15.18
N GLY A 30 -12.24 9.64 15.02
CA GLY A 30 -11.01 9.07 14.51
C GLY A 30 -11.01 8.83 13.00
N THR A 31 -10.07 7.99 12.54
CA THR A 31 -9.93 7.60 11.13
C THR A 31 -9.43 6.15 11.01
N SER A 32 -9.30 5.67 9.78
CA SER A 32 -8.66 4.40 9.47
C SER A 32 -7.71 4.56 8.30
N TYR A 33 -6.57 3.87 8.38
CA TYR A 33 -5.61 3.76 7.28
C TYR A 33 -5.71 2.34 6.73
N ASN A 34 -6.20 2.21 5.50
CA ASN A 34 -6.63 0.94 4.94
C ASN A 34 -5.62 0.46 3.89
N ALA A 35 -5.06 -0.72 4.12
CA ALA A 35 -4.26 -1.44 3.15
C ALA A 35 -4.98 -2.75 2.76
N TYR A 36 -4.70 -3.28 1.57
CA TYR A 36 -5.31 -4.53 1.12
C TYR A 36 -4.29 -5.51 0.57
N LEU A 37 -4.28 -6.72 1.13
CA LEU A 37 -3.49 -7.82 0.61
C LEU A 37 -4.33 -8.66 -0.36
N ILE A 38 -3.81 -8.85 -1.56
CA ILE A 38 -4.43 -9.67 -2.61
C ILE A 38 -3.47 -10.80 -2.97
N GLU A 39 -3.89 -12.03 -2.74
CA GLU A 39 -3.12 -13.23 -3.07
C GLU A 39 -3.58 -13.79 -4.42
N GLY A 40 -2.75 -13.62 -5.45
CA GLY A 40 -2.90 -14.31 -6.71
C GLY A 40 -2.54 -15.80 -6.60
N SER A 41 -2.61 -16.52 -7.71
CA SER A 41 -2.05 -17.88 -7.77
C SER A 41 -0.53 -17.87 -7.91
N GLU A 42 0.05 -16.78 -8.41
CA GLU A 42 1.49 -16.65 -8.68
C GLU A 42 2.13 -15.44 -8.00
N LYS A 43 1.36 -14.38 -7.77
CA LYS A 43 1.86 -13.09 -7.28
C LYS A 43 1.00 -12.56 -6.16
N THR A 44 1.65 -11.95 -5.16
CA THR A 44 0.96 -11.28 -4.04
C THR A 44 1.13 -9.78 -4.15
N VAL A 45 0.04 -9.04 -3.94
CA VAL A 45 0.00 -7.57 -4.02
C VAL A 45 -0.43 -7.00 -2.67
N LEU A 46 0.27 -5.96 -2.21
CA LEU A 46 -0.23 -5.07 -1.17
C LEU A 46 -0.63 -3.74 -1.80
N LEU A 47 -1.90 -3.36 -1.64
CA LEU A 47 -2.44 -2.08 -2.06
C LEU A 47 -2.36 -1.08 -0.90
N ASP A 48 -1.66 0.03 -1.15
CA ASP A 48 -1.34 1.09 -0.19
C ASP A 48 -0.69 0.56 1.10
N THR A 49 -0.38 1.49 2.01
CA THR A 49 0.11 1.20 3.35
C THR A 49 -0.65 2.08 4.36
N VAL A 50 -0.01 2.40 5.49
CA VAL A 50 -0.60 3.22 6.54
C VAL A 50 0.29 4.40 6.87
N ASP A 51 -0.27 5.36 7.59
CA ASP A 51 0.44 6.46 8.24
C ASP A 51 1.59 5.91 9.12
N PRO A 52 2.82 6.48 9.07
CA PRO A 52 3.97 5.96 9.81
C PRO A 52 3.76 5.65 11.30
N PRO A 53 2.96 6.40 12.08
CA PRO A 53 2.66 6.05 13.48
C PRO A 53 1.98 4.68 13.63
N MET A 54 1.26 4.23 12.60
CA MET A 54 0.52 2.95 12.59
C MET A 54 1.31 1.81 11.95
N ALA A 55 2.56 2.06 11.56
CA ALA A 55 3.36 1.11 10.82
C ALA A 55 3.55 -0.23 11.56
N ASP A 56 3.73 -0.21 12.89
CA ASP A 56 3.93 -1.44 13.65
C ASP A 56 2.73 -2.39 13.57
N GLU A 57 1.50 -1.85 13.52
CA GLU A 57 0.30 -2.67 13.35
C GLU A 57 0.27 -3.34 11.98
N LEU A 58 0.55 -2.58 10.90
CA LEU A 58 0.65 -3.15 9.56
C LEU A 58 1.76 -4.21 9.48
N MET A 59 2.93 -3.94 10.06
CA MET A 59 4.07 -4.86 10.02
C MET A 59 3.79 -6.17 10.78
N ALA A 60 3.10 -6.10 11.93
CA ALA A 60 2.64 -7.26 12.68
C ALA A 60 1.63 -8.09 11.88
N GLN A 61 0.67 -7.43 11.21
CA GLN A 61 -0.28 -8.13 10.33
C GLN A 61 0.42 -8.82 9.15
N LEU A 62 1.54 -8.27 8.69
CA LEU A 62 2.37 -8.82 7.62
C LEU A 62 3.29 -9.97 8.08
N GLU A 63 3.39 -10.32 9.37
CA GLU A 63 4.28 -11.41 9.83
C GLU A 63 3.92 -12.77 9.23
N GLY A 64 2.64 -13.03 8.99
CA GLY A 64 2.18 -14.27 8.35
C GLY A 64 2.29 -14.29 6.82
N VAL A 65 2.77 -13.21 6.20
CA VAL A 65 2.84 -13.08 4.73
C VAL A 65 4.25 -13.42 4.27
N ALA A 66 4.39 -14.54 3.57
CA ALA A 66 5.71 -15.04 3.16
C ALA A 66 6.35 -14.19 2.05
N LYS A 67 5.54 -13.58 1.18
CA LYS A 67 6.02 -12.86 0.00
C LYS A 67 5.05 -11.77 -0.43
N ILE A 68 5.60 -10.64 -0.85
CA ILE A 68 4.93 -9.60 -1.61
C ILE A 68 5.73 -9.39 -2.90
N ASP A 69 5.08 -9.56 -4.04
CA ASP A 69 5.71 -9.29 -5.34
C ASP A 69 5.56 -7.82 -5.72
N TYR A 70 4.42 -7.21 -5.36
CA TYR A 70 4.08 -5.84 -5.70
C TYR A 70 3.53 -5.08 -4.50
N VAL A 71 4.07 -3.90 -4.24
CA VAL A 71 3.41 -2.87 -3.44
C VAL A 71 2.85 -1.86 -4.42
N VAL A 72 1.56 -1.54 -4.35
CA VAL A 72 0.91 -0.55 -5.22
C VAL A 72 0.63 0.68 -4.39
N SER A 73 1.20 1.82 -4.77
CA SER A 73 0.87 3.12 -4.20
C SER A 73 -0.16 3.81 -5.08
N GLN A 74 -1.41 3.86 -4.63
CA GLN A 74 -2.47 4.59 -5.30
C GLN A 74 -2.29 6.11 -5.11
N HIS A 75 -1.88 6.50 -3.90
CA HIS A 75 -1.63 7.89 -3.51
C HIS A 75 -0.18 8.05 -3.03
N ALA A 76 0.35 9.27 -3.14
CA ALA A 76 1.69 9.60 -2.63
C ALA A 76 1.65 10.22 -1.23
N GLU A 77 0.48 10.64 -0.74
CA GLU A 77 0.28 11.21 0.60
C GLU A 77 0.67 10.20 1.68
N GLN A 78 1.29 10.67 2.77
CA GLN A 78 2.03 9.80 3.70
C GLN A 78 1.13 8.98 4.62
N ASP A 79 -0.13 9.37 4.80
CA ASP A 79 -1.14 8.56 5.47
C ASP A 79 -1.49 7.27 4.70
N HIS A 80 -1.17 7.22 3.41
CA HIS A 80 -1.27 6.04 2.55
C HIS A 80 0.09 5.42 2.23
N SER A 81 1.10 6.25 1.99
CA SER A 81 2.38 5.83 1.40
C SER A 81 3.53 5.76 2.41
N GLY A 82 3.38 6.37 3.58
CA GLY A 82 4.49 6.65 4.49
C GLY A 82 5.16 5.41 5.06
N THR A 83 4.45 4.28 5.09
CA THR A 83 4.99 3.00 5.58
C THR A 83 5.60 2.13 4.46
N ILE A 84 5.52 2.54 3.18
CA ILE A 84 6.11 1.80 2.04
C ILE A 84 7.59 1.44 2.28
N PRO A 85 8.47 2.33 2.78
CA PRO A 85 9.87 1.98 3.02
C PRO A 85 10.06 0.79 3.97
N ARG A 86 9.26 0.69 5.04
CA ARG A 86 9.32 -0.45 5.99
C ARG A 86 8.83 -1.74 5.37
N VAL A 87 7.81 -1.66 4.50
CA VAL A 87 7.34 -2.82 3.74
C VAL A 87 8.42 -3.30 2.77
N LEU A 88 9.07 -2.40 2.04
CA LEU A 88 10.13 -2.74 1.09
C LEU A 88 11.39 -3.27 1.78
N GLU A 89 11.72 -2.81 2.99
CA GLU A 89 12.80 -3.38 3.80
C GLU A 89 12.51 -4.84 4.16
N LYS A 90 11.26 -5.16 4.52
CA LYS A 90 10.83 -6.53 4.81
C LYS A 90 10.73 -7.42 3.56
N TYR A 91 10.38 -6.83 2.41
CA TYR A 91 10.21 -7.52 1.13
C TYR A 91 11.11 -6.89 0.05
N PRO A 92 12.43 -7.11 0.10
CA PRO A 92 13.40 -6.41 -0.76
C PRO A 92 13.26 -6.72 -2.25
N ASP A 93 12.63 -7.86 -2.60
CA ASP A 93 12.37 -8.26 -3.99
C ASP A 93 11.08 -7.65 -4.56
N ALA A 94 10.27 -6.98 -3.74
CA ALA A 94 9.02 -6.38 -4.17
C ALA A 94 9.27 -5.20 -5.12
N LYS A 95 8.41 -5.05 -6.12
CA LYS A 95 8.38 -3.87 -6.99
C LYS A 95 7.30 -2.89 -6.54
N LEU A 96 7.60 -1.60 -6.65
CA LEU A 96 6.67 -0.54 -6.31
C LEU A 96 5.91 -0.08 -7.57
N ILE A 97 4.61 -0.33 -7.60
CA ILE A 97 3.73 0.07 -8.69
C ILE A 97 3.14 1.44 -8.36
N SER A 98 3.22 2.38 -9.30
CA SER A 98 2.56 3.68 -9.17
C SER A 98 2.26 4.27 -10.55
N THR A 99 1.55 5.40 -10.60
CA THR A 99 1.51 6.18 -11.84
C THR A 99 2.86 6.87 -12.11
N PRO A 100 3.16 7.29 -13.35
CA PRO A 100 4.35 8.09 -13.65
C PRO A 100 4.44 9.38 -12.81
N LYS A 101 3.30 10.01 -12.51
CA LYS A 101 3.24 11.22 -11.68
C LYS A 101 3.58 10.93 -10.22
N ALA A 102 3.00 9.88 -9.65
CA ALA A 102 3.22 9.51 -8.25
C ALA A 102 4.66 9.05 -8.01
N LYS A 103 5.31 8.42 -9.01
CA LYS A 103 6.69 7.93 -8.90
C LYS A 103 7.65 9.02 -8.42
N GLY A 104 7.66 10.19 -9.07
CA GLY A 104 8.54 11.30 -8.67
C GLY A 104 8.28 11.76 -7.24
N MET A 105 7.02 11.90 -6.86
CA MET A 105 6.63 12.29 -5.49
C MET A 105 7.10 11.26 -4.44
N LEU A 106 6.93 9.97 -4.72
CA LEU A 106 7.33 8.89 -3.81
C LEU A 106 8.86 8.83 -3.64
N ILE A 107 9.62 9.05 -4.72
CA ILE A 107 11.09 9.17 -4.64
C ILE A 107 11.48 10.35 -3.74
N ASP A 108 10.87 11.52 -3.97
CA ASP A 108 11.21 12.73 -3.24
C ASP A 108 10.82 12.66 -1.76
N LEU A 109 9.62 12.14 -1.46
CA LEU A 109 9.07 12.05 -0.11
C LEU A 109 9.72 10.92 0.71
N LEU A 110 9.88 9.74 0.10
CA LEU A 110 10.21 8.51 0.82
C LEU A 110 11.63 7.99 0.54
N LYS A 111 12.37 8.65 -0.35
CA LYS A 111 13.76 8.29 -0.74
C LYS A 111 13.90 6.87 -1.30
N ILE A 112 12.86 6.42 -1.99
CA ILE A 112 12.82 5.09 -2.62
C ILE A 112 13.65 5.12 -3.92
N PRO A 113 14.49 4.11 -4.20
CA PRO A 113 15.27 4.06 -5.44
C PRO A 113 14.42 3.96 -6.71
N ASP A 114 14.85 4.61 -7.79
CA ASP A 114 14.11 4.69 -9.05
C ASP A 114 13.87 3.32 -9.72
N GLU A 115 14.84 2.42 -9.58
CA GLU A 115 14.94 1.12 -10.25
C GLU A 115 13.94 0.06 -9.74
N ILE A 116 13.31 0.29 -8.60
CA ILE A 116 12.31 -0.63 -8.06
C ILE A 116 10.91 -0.33 -8.56
N PHE A 117 10.71 0.83 -9.19
CA PHE A 117 9.41 1.26 -9.67
C PHE A 117 9.03 0.57 -10.97
N ILE A 118 7.75 0.23 -11.08
CA ILE A 118 7.07 -0.06 -12.34
C ILE A 118 5.94 0.95 -12.45
N THR A 119 5.96 1.78 -13.49
CA THR A 119 4.88 2.73 -13.73
C THR A 119 3.77 2.09 -14.54
N VAL A 120 2.52 2.36 -14.19
CA VAL A 120 1.35 1.88 -14.94
C VAL A 120 0.50 3.05 -15.45
N ASP A 121 -0.02 2.88 -16.66
CA ASP A 121 -1.01 3.77 -17.26
C ASP A 121 -2.44 3.31 -16.99
N ASP A 122 -3.39 4.19 -17.26
CA ASP A 122 -4.80 3.91 -17.07
C ASP A 122 -5.28 2.72 -17.92
N GLY A 123 -5.99 1.81 -17.27
CA GLY A 123 -6.46 0.58 -17.88
C GLY A 123 -5.41 -0.52 -18.01
N GLU A 124 -4.15 -0.25 -17.66
CA GLU A 124 -3.08 -1.24 -17.70
C GLU A 124 -3.33 -2.36 -16.70
N THR A 125 -2.89 -3.56 -17.05
CA THR A 125 -3.19 -4.79 -16.30
C THR A 125 -1.92 -5.54 -15.98
N LEU A 126 -1.77 -5.97 -14.73
CA LEU A 126 -0.72 -6.87 -14.27
C LEU A 126 -1.33 -8.24 -13.95
N SER A 127 -0.70 -9.31 -14.42
CA SER A 127 -1.12 -10.67 -14.08
C SER A 127 -0.72 -11.00 -12.65
N LEU A 128 -1.67 -11.54 -11.87
CA LEU A 128 -1.38 -12.18 -10.58
C LEU A 128 -1.44 -13.72 -10.68
N GLY A 129 -1.38 -14.24 -11.91
CA GLY A 129 -1.69 -15.62 -12.26
C GLY A 129 -3.10 -15.74 -12.82
N GLU A 130 -3.97 -16.55 -12.20
CA GLU A 130 -5.35 -16.79 -12.67
C GLU A 130 -6.27 -15.56 -12.65
N ARG A 131 -5.85 -14.47 -12.00
CA ARG A 131 -6.60 -13.21 -11.94
C ARG A 131 -5.72 -12.02 -12.31
N PRO A 132 -6.22 -11.07 -13.12
CA PRO A 132 -5.54 -9.82 -13.37
C PRO A 132 -5.82 -8.79 -12.25
N TRP A 133 -4.85 -7.93 -11.98
CA TRP A 133 -5.05 -6.62 -11.35
C TRP A 133 -5.03 -5.55 -12.44
N LYS A 134 -6.01 -4.64 -12.45
CA LYS A 134 -6.12 -3.57 -13.44
C LYS A 134 -6.04 -2.21 -12.76
N HIS A 135 -5.14 -1.35 -13.23
CA HIS A 135 -5.10 0.04 -12.83
C HIS A 135 -6.25 0.82 -13.49
N SER A 136 -6.88 1.71 -12.72
CA SER A 136 -7.81 2.71 -13.21
C SER A 136 -7.41 4.02 -12.58
N ARG A 137 -7.31 5.09 -13.38
CA ARG A 137 -7.23 6.44 -12.83
C ARG A 137 -8.51 6.73 -12.04
N VAL A 138 -8.34 7.34 -10.88
CA VAL A 138 -9.38 7.92 -10.04
C VAL A 138 -9.41 9.43 -10.23
#